data_AF-A0ABD5MYZ4-F1
#
_entry.id   AF-A0ABD5MYZ4-F1
#
_cell.length_a   1.000
_cell.length_b   1.000
_cell.length_c   1.000
_cell.angle_alpha   90.00
_cell.angle_beta   90.00
_cell.angle_gamma   90.00
#
_symmetry.space_group_name_H-M   'P 1'
#
loop_
_entity.id
_entity.type
_entity.pdbx_description
1 polymer ?
#
loop_
_entity_poly.entity_id
_entity_poly.type
_entity_poly.pdbx_seq_one_letter_code
_entity_poly.pdbx_strand_id
1 'polypeptide(L)'
;MNRSSAIFGVFISAILLVPTYNLGLNAQIENSIILSNDPEPFYVGVTYCGDSVLEAKQLIDKVKSYTNLFILQSGSLQFRPEEMNQIINYAVEYDLNFIVYSGIQYGNICNDWLETFDHRWDNHFLGVYIGDEPGGKMLDSYTAYSNSSSRQTINKQANGGVSLSIHYSNGHSVISYNPDGTISVTRGQFTVNISDSTTTYATYFPNGTVTLEVYDRYGTPIQYENDTYIPYSFQELQDLYPFKNYNVASDFFINTHQNNLGSLIGNYSDVCLFTSDYALYWFDYLSGYDVILAQFGWNHTIEQDIGLARGSANLQNKNWGAIITWKYNHPPYLDSGEKIYEQMRTAYETGAKYAVIFNYAEDMTGPYGILQEEHFLALERFWNEIVQNSEVKQGSIIGEAALVLPKNYGWGMRSLDDTIWGLWDADEKAEQIWNLRTNLIEEYGLNLDIVYEDPAFPIDGKYDQTYYVPIERTEPFLTTWIVAILVIVPLVGVAFIVYRMKLRKTMK
;
A
#
# COMPACT_ATOMS: atom_id res chain seq x y z
N MET A 1 -9.42 -51.50 14.82
CA MET A 1 -8.44 -50.39 14.76
C MET A 1 -8.98 -49.21 15.54
N ASN A 2 -8.28 -48.78 16.58
CA ASN A 2 -8.75 -47.77 17.53
C ASN A 2 -8.64 -46.37 16.92
N ARG A 3 -9.71 -45.56 17.03
CA ARG A 3 -9.80 -44.18 16.51
C ARG A 3 -8.66 -43.27 16.98
N SER A 4 -8.08 -43.54 18.15
CA SER A 4 -6.92 -42.81 18.69
C SER A 4 -5.63 -42.98 17.87
N SER A 5 -5.47 -44.12 17.19
CA SER A 5 -4.29 -44.41 16.37
C SER A 5 -4.34 -43.69 15.01
N ALA A 6 -5.54 -43.37 14.52
CA ALA A 6 -5.72 -42.61 13.29
C ALA A 6 -5.45 -41.11 13.49
N ILE A 7 -5.87 -40.55 14.63
CA ILE A 7 -5.65 -39.12 14.96
C ILE A 7 -4.15 -38.85 15.22
N PHE A 8 -3.44 -39.78 15.85
CA PHE A 8 -2.00 -39.64 16.09
C PHE A 8 -1.17 -39.73 14.79
N GLY A 9 -1.62 -40.54 13.83
CA GLY A 9 -0.99 -40.63 12.50
C GLY A 9 -1.13 -39.35 11.67
N VAL A 10 -2.28 -38.67 11.74
CA VAL A 10 -2.55 -37.40 11.04
C VAL A 10 -1.73 -36.25 11.63
N PHE A 11 -1.55 -36.21 12.95
CA PHE A 11 -0.72 -35.18 13.59
C PHE A 11 0.78 -35.32 13.28
N ILE A 12 1.32 -36.54 13.26
CA ILE A 12 2.73 -36.76 12.91
C ILE A 12 3.01 -36.46 11.44
N SER A 13 2.07 -36.77 10.54
CA SER A 13 2.23 -36.43 9.12
C SER A 13 2.15 -34.93 8.87
N ALA A 14 1.28 -34.18 9.57
CA ALA A 14 1.26 -32.71 9.49
C ALA A 14 2.56 -32.07 10.02
N ILE A 15 3.13 -32.58 11.12
CA ILE A 15 4.37 -32.06 11.71
C ILE A 15 5.60 -32.38 10.83
N LEU A 16 5.59 -33.48 10.07
CA LEU A 16 6.68 -33.83 9.15
C LEU A 16 6.56 -33.15 7.78
N LEU A 17 5.35 -32.82 7.33
CA LEU A 17 5.13 -32.18 6.02
C LEU A 17 5.46 -30.68 6.00
N VAL A 18 5.22 -29.96 7.10
CA VAL A 18 5.49 -28.51 7.18
C VAL A 18 7.00 -28.18 7.07
N PRO A 19 7.92 -28.90 7.75
CA PRO A 19 9.36 -28.67 7.57
C PRO A 19 9.86 -29.05 6.16
N THR A 20 9.32 -30.12 5.56
CA THR A 20 9.72 -30.53 4.21
C THR A 20 9.26 -29.58 3.12
N TYR A 21 8.13 -28.89 3.33
CA TYR A 21 7.66 -27.86 2.40
C TYR A 21 8.55 -26.61 2.45
N ASN A 22 8.95 -26.18 3.66
CA ASN A 22 9.89 -25.06 3.85
C ASN A 22 11.31 -25.37 3.35
N LEU A 23 11.79 -26.61 3.51
CA LEU A 23 13.07 -27.05 2.94
C LEU A 23 13.03 -27.12 1.40
N GLY A 24 11.89 -27.51 0.81
CA GLY A 24 11.69 -27.51 -0.64
C GLY A 24 11.66 -26.11 -1.24
N LEU A 25 11.01 -25.15 -0.55
CA LEU A 25 11.00 -23.74 -0.95
C LEU A 25 12.40 -23.13 -0.88
N ASN A 26 13.14 -23.35 0.21
CA ASN A 26 14.50 -22.82 0.35
C ASN A 26 15.47 -23.43 -0.67
N ALA A 27 15.33 -24.72 -1.01
CA ALA A 27 16.16 -25.36 -2.03
C ALA A 27 15.77 -24.95 -3.47
N GLN A 28 14.52 -24.55 -3.72
CA GLN A 28 14.16 -23.92 -5.00
C GLN A 28 14.69 -22.48 -5.09
N ILE A 29 14.68 -21.72 -3.98
CA ILE A 29 15.26 -20.37 -3.90
C ILE A 29 16.78 -20.42 -4.13
N GLU A 30 17.50 -21.37 -3.53
CA GLU A 30 18.95 -21.53 -3.77
C GLU A 30 19.28 -21.98 -5.21
N ASN A 31 18.43 -22.78 -5.86
CA ASN A 31 18.65 -23.22 -7.23
C ASN A 31 18.24 -22.19 -8.30
N SER A 32 17.34 -21.26 -7.99
CA SER A 32 17.04 -20.12 -8.89
C SER A 32 18.12 -19.03 -8.88
N ILE A 33 18.99 -19.00 -7.86
CA ILE A 33 20.09 -18.03 -7.76
C ILE A 33 21.26 -18.38 -8.69
N ILE A 34 21.30 -19.59 -9.24
CA ILE A 34 22.35 -20.02 -10.18
C ILE A 34 21.71 -20.21 -11.56
N LEU A 35 21.46 -19.12 -12.31
CA LEU A 35 21.39 -19.11 -13.78
C LEU A 35 21.19 -17.70 -14.39
N SER A 36 22.05 -16.74 -14.05
CA SER A 36 22.67 -15.80 -15.01
C SER A 36 23.86 -15.14 -14.31
N ASN A 37 25.07 -15.28 -14.87
CA ASN A 37 26.26 -14.64 -14.31
C ASN A 37 26.36 -13.14 -14.63
N ASP A 38 25.39 -12.61 -15.39
CA ASP A 38 25.30 -11.18 -15.64
C ASP A 38 24.47 -10.52 -14.53
N PRO A 39 24.97 -9.43 -13.91
CA PRO A 39 24.19 -8.68 -12.94
C PRO A 39 22.90 -8.18 -13.61
N GLU A 40 21.78 -8.25 -12.89
CA GLU A 40 20.52 -7.69 -13.39
C GLU A 40 20.72 -6.22 -13.79
N PRO A 41 20.14 -5.77 -14.91
CA PRO A 41 20.29 -4.39 -15.35
C PRO A 41 19.59 -3.44 -14.38
N PHE A 42 20.26 -2.31 -14.11
CA PHE A 42 19.64 -1.15 -13.47
C PHE A 42 19.01 -0.24 -14.53
N TYR A 43 17.79 0.23 -14.28
CA TYR A 43 17.01 0.99 -15.26
C TYR A 43 16.95 2.48 -14.92
N VAL A 44 17.41 3.31 -15.84
CA VAL A 44 17.41 4.78 -15.73
C VAL A 44 16.61 5.38 -16.85
N GLY A 45 15.73 6.33 -16.53
CA GLY A 45 14.86 6.92 -17.53
C GLY A 45 14.13 8.18 -17.12
N VAL A 46 13.20 8.56 -17.98
CA VAL A 46 12.26 9.67 -17.78
C VAL A 46 10.85 9.18 -18.08
N THR A 47 9.86 9.83 -17.49
CA THR A 47 8.48 9.66 -17.94
C THR A 47 8.15 10.61 -19.09
N TYR A 48 7.19 10.23 -19.93
CA TYR A 48 6.55 11.12 -20.89
C TYR A 48 5.06 11.18 -20.60
N CYS A 49 4.60 12.32 -20.12
CA CYS A 49 3.21 12.56 -19.74
C CYS A 49 2.43 13.42 -20.73
N GLY A 50 3.07 13.83 -21.84
CA GLY A 50 2.43 14.60 -22.91
C GLY A 50 1.50 13.77 -23.79
N ASP A 51 0.99 14.35 -24.87
CA ASP A 51 -0.06 13.75 -25.71
C ASP A 51 0.33 13.61 -27.19
N SER A 52 1.61 13.83 -27.52
CA SER A 52 2.12 13.96 -28.88
C SER A 52 3.21 12.93 -29.20
N VAL A 53 3.01 12.16 -30.28
CA VAL A 53 4.02 11.22 -30.79
C VAL A 53 5.32 11.93 -31.16
N LEU A 54 5.24 13.13 -31.75
CA LEU A 54 6.42 13.88 -32.18
C LEU A 54 7.27 14.30 -30.98
N GLU A 55 6.62 14.82 -29.94
CA GLU A 55 7.30 15.30 -28.73
C GLU A 55 7.90 14.14 -27.94
N ALA A 56 7.20 13.01 -27.84
CA ALA A 56 7.75 11.80 -27.23
C ALA A 56 9.04 11.35 -27.92
N LYS A 57 9.08 11.35 -29.26
CA LYS A 57 10.29 11.03 -30.03
C LYS A 57 11.41 12.02 -29.80
N GLN A 58 11.10 13.31 -29.69
CA GLN A 58 12.08 14.35 -29.36
C GLN A 58 12.70 14.15 -27.97
N LEU A 59 11.88 13.77 -26.98
CA LEU A 59 12.39 13.41 -25.65
C LEU A 59 13.28 12.17 -25.70
N ILE A 60 12.87 11.11 -26.42
CA ILE A 60 13.70 9.91 -26.65
C ILE A 60 15.04 10.30 -27.29
N ASP A 61 15.02 11.12 -28.34
CA ASP A 61 16.24 11.61 -29.00
C ASP A 61 17.18 12.35 -28.04
N LYS A 62 16.61 13.10 -27.10
CA LYS A 62 17.39 13.85 -26.11
C LYS A 62 18.08 12.92 -25.11
N VAL A 63 17.47 11.81 -24.71
CA VAL A 63 17.94 10.97 -23.58
C VAL A 63 18.58 9.63 -23.94
N LYS A 64 18.29 9.09 -25.13
CA LYS A 64 18.64 7.70 -25.53
C LYS A 64 20.12 7.30 -25.43
N SER A 65 21.05 8.25 -25.40
CA SER A 65 22.48 7.95 -25.29
C SER A 65 22.97 7.77 -23.85
N TYR A 66 22.13 8.06 -22.85
CA TYR A 66 22.47 7.99 -21.43
C TYR A 66 21.31 7.50 -20.55
N THR A 67 20.34 6.80 -21.14
CA THR A 67 19.26 6.10 -20.45
C THR A 67 19.01 4.76 -21.12
N ASN A 68 18.33 3.85 -20.43
CA ASN A 68 17.90 2.55 -20.97
C ASN A 68 16.40 2.26 -20.69
N LEU A 69 15.67 3.25 -20.16
CA LEU A 69 14.25 3.16 -19.85
C LEU A 69 13.49 4.41 -20.33
N PHE A 70 12.29 4.19 -20.86
CA PHE A 70 11.32 5.23 -21.18
C PHE A 70 9.93 4.83 -20.67
N ILE A 71 9.35 5.62 -19.77
CA ILE A 71 7.99 5.35 -19.25
C ILE A 71 6.98 6.20 -20.00
N LEU A 72 6.09 5.55 -20.77
CA LEU A 72 4.98 6.22 -21.44
C LEU A 72 3.83 6.44 -20.44
N GLN A 73 3.97 7.48 -19.62
CA GLN A 73 3.04 7.83 -18.54
C GLN A 73 1.99 8.89 -18.96
N SER A 74 1.31 8.66 -20.07
CA SER A 74 0.38 9.64 -20.63
C SER A 74 -1.08 9.26 -20.41
N GLY A 75 -1.80 10.15 -19.73
CA GLY A 75 -3.23 10.00 -19.47
C GLY A 75 -4.09 10.06 -20.76
N SER A 76 -3.62 10.71 -21.82
CA SER A 76 -4.38 10.84 -23.07
C SER A 76 -3.96 9.80 -24.13
N LEU A 77 -2.69 9.39 -24.15
CA LEU A 77 -2.22 8.39 -25.12
C LEU A 77 -2.67 6.98 -24.76
N GLN A 78 -3.01 6.67 -23.50
CA GLN A 78 -3.56 5.36 -23.11
C GLN A 78 -4.82 4.95 -23.90
N PHE A 79 -5.51 5.90 -24.55
CA PHE A 79 -6.69 5.66 -25.40
C PHE A 79 -6.37 5.58 -26.90
N ARG A 80 -5.10 5.67 -27.28
CA ARG A 80 -4.63 5.82 -28.67
C ARG A 80 -3.55 4.77 -28.96
N PRO A 81 -3.93 3.48 -29.03
CA PRO A 81 -2.97 2.36 -29.09
C PRO A 81 -2.02 2.44 -30.30
N GLU A 82 -2.47 2.95 -31.45
CA GLU A 82 -1.62 3.13 -32.63
C GLU A 82 -0.51 4.18 -32.41
N GLU A 83 -0.81 5.24 -31.66
CA GLU A 83 0.15 6.30 -31.34
C GLU A 83 1.11 5.83 -30.24
N MET A 84 0.61 5.11 -29.23
CA MET A 84 1.45 4.42 -28.25
C MET A 84 2.44 3.48 -28.95
N ASN A 85 1.96 2.63 -29.86
CA ASN A 85 2.78 1.69 -30.61
C ASN A 85 3.87 2.40 -31.43
N GLN A 86 3.56 3.55 -32.03
CA GLN A 86 4.56 4.34 -32.76
C GLN A 86 5.67 4.91 -31.84
N ILE A 87 5.33 5.31 -30.63
CA ILE A 87 6.31 5.80 -29.64
C ILE A 87 7.16 4.63 -29.13
N ILE A 88 6.52 3.52 -28.77
CA ILE A 88 7.18 2.31 -28.25
C ILE A 88 8.13 1.72 -29.28
N ASN A 89 7.69 1.55 -30.53
CA ASN A 89 8.54 1.07 -31.62
C ASN A 89 9.78 1.96 -31.78
N TYR A 90 9.63 3.27 -31.62
CA TYR A 90 10.74 4.21 -31.71
C TYR A 90 11.68 4.11 -30.51
N ALA A 91 11.16 3.93 -29.29
CA ALA A 91 11.99 3.69 -28.11
C ALA A 91 12.83 2.40 -28.26
N VAL A 92 12.19 1.31 -28.70
CA VAL A 92 12.84 0.01 -28.93
C VAL A 92 13.86 0.06 -30.06
N GLU A 93 13.63 0.84 -31.12
CA GLU A 93 14.62 1.07 -32.20
C GLU A 93 15.95 1.62 -31.66
N TYR A 94 15.91 2.34 -30.54
CA TYR A 94 17.08 2.87 -29.84
C TYR A 94 17.44 2.10 -28.56
N ASP A 95 17.06 0.82 -28.48
CA ASP A 95 17.44 -0.10 -27.40
C ASP A 95 16.92 0.31 -26.01
N LEU A 96 15.89 1.17 -25.95
CA LEU A 96 15.25 1.54 -24.70
C LEU A 96 14.22 0.48 -24.30
N ASN A 97 14.24 0.14 -23.01
CA ASN A 97 13.15 -0.59 -22.38
C ASN A 97 11.99 0.37 -22.10
N PHE A 98 10.78 -0.15 -21.92
CA PHE A 98 9.61 0.69 -21.69
C PHE A 98 8.62 0.10 -20.69
N ILE A 99 7.91 1.02 -20.05
CA ILE A 99 6.75 0.77 -19.18
C ILE A 99 5.61 1.62 -19.72
N VAL A 100 4.40 1.06 -19.78
CA VAL A 100 3.20 1.80 -20.23
C VAL A 100 2.28 2.09 -19.05
N TYR A 101 1.68 3.28 -19.03
CA TYR A 101 0.72 3.67 -18.01
C TYR A 101 -0.71 3.28 -18.37
N SER A 102 -1.47 2.85 -17.37
CA SER A 102 -2.92 2.76 -17.42
C SER A 102 -3.55 3.26 -16.11
N GLY A 103 -4.55 4.13 -16.26
CA GLY A 103 -5.41 4.48 -15.12
C GLY A 103 -6.20 3.26 -14.67
N ILE A 104 -6.35 3.06 -13.35
CA ILE A 104 -7.03 1.89 -12.78
C ILE A 104 -8.48 1.73 -13.28
N GLN A 105 -9.14 2.84 -13.62
CA GLN A 105 -10.49 2.86 -14.18
C GLN A 105 -10.58 2.46 -15.66
N TYR A 106 -9.44 2.33 -16.35
CA TYR A 106 -9.34 2.07 -17.79
C TYR A 106 -8.70 0.73 -18.12
N GLY A 107 -8.59 -0.19 -17.16
CA GLY A 107 -7.84 -1.42 -17.43
C GLY A 107 -8.45 -2.33 -18.48
N ASN A 108 -9.74 -2.23 -18.84
CA ASN A 108 -10.25 -2.91 -20.05
C ASN A 108 -9.48 -2.49 -21.31
N ILE A 109 -9.17 -1.20 -21.46
CA ILE A 109 -8.39 -0.69 -22.61
C ILE A 109 -6.93 -1.17 -22.53
N CYS A 110 -6.37 -1.23 -21.33
CA CYS A 110 -5.03 -1.80 -21.14
C CYS A 110 -5.02 -3.29 -21.50
N ASN A 111 -6.04 -4.05 -21.08
CA ASN A 111 -6.19 -5.46 -21.37
C ASN A 111 -6.32 -5.69 -22.88
N ASP A 112 -7.18 -4.91 -23.56
CA ASP A 112 -7.32 -4.94 -25.02
C ASP A 112 -5.97 -4.64 -25.73
N TRP A 113 -5.17 -3.71 -25.20
CA TRP A 113 -3.84 -3.43 -25.73
C TRP A 113 -2.85 -4.59 -25.46
N LEU A 114 -2.88 -5.18 -24.27
CA LEU A 114 -2.09 -6.37 -23.93
C LEU A 114 -2.49 -7.60 -24.76
N GLU A 115 -3.73 -7.71 -25.24
CA GLU A 115 -4.14 -8.73 -26.22
C GLU A 115 -3.44 -8.59 -27.57
N THR A 116 -2.97 -7.39 -27.89
CA THR A 116 -2.14 -7.14 -29.08
C THR A 116 -0.64 -7.33 -28.81
N PHE A 117 -0.25 -7.56 -27.55
CA PHE A 117 1.13 -7.89 -27.17
C PHE A 117 1.44 -9.33 -27.56
N ASP A 118 1.83 -9.53 -28.82
CA ASP A 118 2.27 -10.80 -29.40
C ASP A 118 3.76 -11.09 -29.10
N HIS A 119 4.27 -10.55 -28.00
CA HIS A 119 5.69 -10.54 -27.64
C HIS A 119 6.62 -9.82 -28.65
N ARG A 120 6.11 -9.03 -29.60
CA ARG A 120 6.95 -8.32 -30.60
C ARG A 120 8.02 -7.37 -30.06
N TRP A 121 7.93 -6.97 -28.79
CA TRP A 121 8.92 -6.14 -28.13
C TRP A 121 9.81 -6.92 -27.16
N ASP A 122 9.69 -8.26 -27.15
CA ASP A 122 10.48 -9.22 -26.38
C ASP A 122 10.80 -8.71 -24.96
N ASN A 123 12.09 -8.58 -24.64
CA ASN A 123 12.59 -8.21 -23.32
C ASN A 123 12.59 -6.70 -23.07
N HIS A 124 12.21 -5.86 -24.04
CA HIS A 124 12.13 -4.40 -23.85
C HIS A 124 10.88 -3.98 -23.07
N PHE A 125 9.82 -4.79 -23.10
CA PHE A 125 8.61 -4.50 -22.32
C PHE A 125 8.81 -4.92 -20.87
N LEU A 126 8.92 -3.95 -19.96
CA LEU A 126 9.15 -4.25 -18.54
C LEU A 126 7.87 -4.44 -17.76
N GLY A 127 6.73 -3.91 -18.21
CA GLY A 127 5.44 -4.07 -17.55
C GLY A 127 4.52 -2.85 -17.67
N VAL A 128 3.51 -2.83 -16.81
CA VAL A 128 2.46 -1.80 -16.83
C VAL A 128 2.45 -1.04 -15.51
N TYR A 129 2.50 0.28 -15.58
CA TYR A 129 2.23 1.19 -14.48
C TYR A 129 0.72 1.34 -14.33
N ILE A 130 0.13 0.80 -13.26
CA ILE A 130 -1.32 0.77 -13.06
C ILE A 130 -1.69 1.46 -11.77
N GLY A 131 -2.52 2.51 -11.89
CA GLY A 131 -2.98 3.25 -10.72
C GLY A 131 -1.84 4.07 -10.11
N ASP A 132 -2.04 5.37 -10.07
CA ASP A 132 -1.08 6.31 -9.50
C ASP A 132 -1.39 6.50 -8.00
N GLU A 133 -0.40 6.35 -7.13
CA GLU A 133 -0.45 6.67 -5.69
C GLU A 133 -1.62 6.03 -4.91
N PRO A 134 -1.85 4.71 -5.00
CA PRO A 134 -2.93 4.06 -4.25
C PRO A 134 -2.89 4.35 -2.73
N GLY A 135 -1.73 4.15 -2.08
CA GLY A 135 -1.48 4.42 -0.67
C GLY A 135 -1.62 5.89 -0.31
N GLY A 136 -1.01 6.78 -1.08
CA GLY A 136 -1.14 8.22 -0.92
C GLY A 136 -2.59 8.70 -1.02
N LYS A 137 -3.33 8.25 -2.05
CA LYS A 137 -4.76 8.56 -2.21
C LYS A 137 -5.61 7.99 -1.08
N MET A 138 -5.22 6.86 -0.49
CA MET A 138 -5.88 6.36 0.70
C MET A 138 -5.76 7.33 1.87
N LEU A 139 -4.64 8.04 2.02
CA LEU A 139 -4.49 9.08 3.05
C LEU A 139 -5.26 10.36 2.68
N ASP A 140 -5.07 10.87 1.48
CA ASP A 140 -5.42 12.27 1.18
C ASP A 140 -6.70 12.47 0.37
N SER A 141 -7.14 11.43 -0.33
CA SER A 141 -8.12 11.56 -1.39
C SER A 141 -9.42 10.84 -1.07
N TYR A 142 -10.36 11.01 -2.01
CA TYR A 142 -11.55 10.19 -2.09
C TYR A 142 -11.17 8.75 -2.48
N THR A 143 -11.68 7.77 -1.73
CA THR A 143 -11.61 6.35 -2.10
C THR A 143 -13.00 5.71 -2.03
N ALA A 144 -13.28 4.79 -2.95
CA ALA A 144 -14.55 4.08 -3.02
C ALA A 144 -14.32 2.57 -2.99
N TYR A 145 -15.11 1.90 -2.17
CA TYR A 145 -15.13 0.45 -2.01
C TYR A 145 -16.51 -0.04 -2.36
N SER A 146 -16.59 -1.08 -3.18
CA SER A 146 -17.87 -1.70 -3.53
C SER A 146 -17.86 -3.16 -3.13
N ASN A 147 -18.95 -3.60 -2.49
CA ASN A 147 -19.19 -5.01 -2.24
C ASN A 147 -20.39 -5.44 -3.09
N SER A 148 -20.09 -6.16 -4.17
CA SER A 148 -21.09 -6.66 -5.12
C SER A 148 -22.09 -7.63 -4.47
N SER A 149 -21.68 -8.36 -3.44
CA SER A 149 -22.54 -9.34 -2.74
C SER A 149 -23.55 -8.67 -1.82
N SER A 150 -23.17 -7.58 -1.14
CA SER A 150 -24.07 -6.85 -0.24
C SER A 150 -24.79 -5.67 -0.89
N ARG A 151 -24.49 -5.34 -2.15
CA ARG A 151 -24.97 -4.13 -2.86
C ARG A 151 -24.72 -2.87 -2.02
N GLN A 152 -23.57 -2.83 -1.34
CA GLN A 152 -23.15 -1.70 -0.53
C GLN A 152 -21.98 -1.01 -1.22
N THR A 153 -21.98 0.32 -1.10
CA THR A 153 -20.86 1.16 -1.52
C THR A 153 -20.42 1.97 -0.31
N ILE A 154 -19.12 1.94 -0.03
CA ILE A 154 -18.48 2.75 1.01
C ILE A 154 -17.62 3.78 0.30
N ASN A 155 -17.73 5.04 0.69
CA ASN A 155 -16.85 6.08 0.17
C ASN A 155 -16.17 6.80 1.33
N LYS A 156 -14.85 6.90 1.30
CA LYS A 156 -14.05 7.75 2.19
C LYS A 156 -13.74 9.04 1.45
N GLN A 157 -13.93 10.18 2.11
CA GLN A 157 -13.65 11.51 1.60
C GLN A 157 -12.24 11.95 2.02
N ALA A 158 -11.69 12.95 1.33
CA ALA A 158 -10.38 13.52 1.65
C ALA A 158 -10.25 14.03 3.10
N ASN A 159 -11.36 14.51 3.68
CA ASN A 159 -11.39 15.00 5.06
C ASN A 159 -11.63 13.89 6.11
N GLY A 160 -11.58 12.62 5.73
CA GLY A 160 -11.85 11.48 6.61
C GLY A 160 -13.34 11.16 6.84
N GLY A 161 -14.26 11.95 6.26
CA GLY A 161 -15.67 11.62 6.26
C GLY A 161 -15.96 10.31 5.51
N VAL A 162 -16.87 9.49 6.01
CA VAL A 162 -17.21 8.20 5.39
C VAL A 162 -18.70 8.16 5.06
N SER A 163 -19.06 7.71 3.86
CA SER A 163 -20.45 7.42 3.52
C SER A 163 -20.66 5.95 3.20
N LEU A 164 -21.76 5.39 3.68
CA LEU A 164 -22.21 4.03 3.44
C LEU A 164 -23.57 4.08 2.75
N SER A 165 -23.63 3.58 1.51
CA SER A 165 -24.86 3.41 0.74
C SER A 165 -25.34 1.97 0.85
N ILE A 166 -26.58 1.78 1.30
CA ILE A 166 -27.22 0.47 1.47
C ILE A 166 -28.48 0.44 0.60
N HIS A 167 -28.58 -0.55 -0.29
CA HIS A 167 -29.74 -0.77 -1.15
C HIS A 167 -30.61 -1.92 -0.64
N TYR A 168 -31.91 -1.66 -0.47
CA TYR A 168 -32.92 -2.65 -0.08
C TYR A 168 -33.89 -2.90 -1.24
N SER A 169 -34.74 -3.92 -1.12
CA SER A 169 -35.76 -4.22 -2.13
C SER A 169 -36.80 -3.09 -2.30
N ASN A 170 -37.03 -2.31 -1.25
CA ASN A 170 -38.04 -1.26 -1.17
C ASN A 170 -37.44 0.10 -0.76
N GLY A 171 -36.15 0.34 -0.98
CA GLY A 171 -35.55 1.59 -0.52
C GLY A 171 -34.05 1.67 -0.69
N HIS A 172 -33.51 2.81 -0.26
CA HIS A 172 -32.08 3.02 -0.14
C HIS A 172 -31.79 3.86 1.10
N SER A 173 -30.62 3.69 1.68
CA SER A 173 -30.13 4.55 2.76
C SER A 173 -28.70 4.96 2.47
N VAL A 174 -28.41 6.24 2.68
CA VAL A 174 -27.06 6.80 2.67
C VAL A 174 -26.77 7.28 4.08
N ILE A 175 -25.74 6.73 4.71
CA ILE A 175 -25.30 7.07 6.06
C ILE A 175 -23.93 7.73 5.94
N SER A 176 -23.83 9.00 6.31
CA SER A 176 -22.60 9.79 6.28
C SER A 176 -22.10 10.02 7.71
N TYR A 177 -20.91 9.53 8.01
CA TYR A 177 -20.18 9.74 9.26
C TYR A 177 -19.19 10.88 9.03
N ASN A 178 -19.40 12.00 9.71
CA ASN A 178 -18.57 13.19 9.55
C ASN A 178 -17.44 13.22 10.60
N PRO A 179 -16.29 13.85 10.29
CA PRO A 179 -15.17 13.97 11.23
C PRO A 179 -15.51 14.67 12.55
N ASP A 180 -16.53 15.54 12.57
CA ASP A 180 -17.01 16.21 13.78
C ASP A 180 -17.84 15.31 14.71
N GLY A 181 -17.99 14.03 14.36
CA GLY A 181 -18.76 13.02 15.10
C GLY A 181 -20.26 13.02 14.78
N THR A 182 -20.75 13.91 13.92
CA THR A 182 -22.14 13.88 13.48
C THR A 182 -22.37 12.74 12.47
N ILE A 183 -23.57 12.14 12.52
CA ILE A 183 -23.98 11.12 11.55
C ILE A 183 -25.24 11.61 10.84
N SER A 184 -25.18 11.73 9.52
CA SER A 184 -26.32 12.11 8.69
C SER A 184 -26.86 10.91 7.94
N VAL A 185 -28.17 10.66 8.04
CA VAL A 185 -28.86 9.55 7.38
C VAL A 185 -29.89 10.12 6.43
N THR A 186 -29.77 9.76 5.15
CA THR A 186 -30.83 9.95 4.14
C THR A 186 -31.43 8.59 3.82
N ARG A 187 -32.73 8.41 4.06
CA ARG A 187 -33.44 7.15 3.79
C ARG A 187 -34.63 7.39 2.87
N GLY A 188 -34.58 6.81 1.67
CA GLY A 188 -35.74 6.72 0.78
C GLY A 188 -36.46 5.40 0.97
N GLN A 189 -37.75 5.44 1.32
CA GLN A 189 -38.64 4.28 1.38
C GLN A 189 -39.62 4.31 0.21
N PHE A 190 -39.64 3.23 -0.57
CA PHE A 190 -40.53 3.03 -1.70
C PHE A 190 -41.63 2.02 -1.35
N THR A 191 -42.85 2.38 -1.70
CA THR A 191 -44.07 1.59 -1.46
C THR A 191 -44.71 1.19 -2.78
N VAL A 192 -45.57 0.16 -2.77
CA VAL A 192 -46.31 -0.28 -3.99
C VAL A 192 -47.19 0.86 -4.51
N ASN A 193 -47.85 1.58 -3.60
CA ASN A 193 -48.50 2.85 -3.92
C ASN A 193 -47.43 3.93 -3.87
N ILE A 194 -46.96 4.37 -5.04
CA ILE A 194 -45.85 5.31 -5.15
C ILE A 194 -46.14 6.60 -4.36
N SER A 195 -47.41 7.03 -4.25
CA SER A 195 -47.84 8.17 -3.43
C SER A 195 -47.39 8.12 -1.97
N ASP A 196 -47.15 6.93 -1.42
CA ASP A 196 -46.85 6.71 -0.01
C ASP A 196 -45.33 6.62 0.24
N SER A 197 -44.52 6.86 -0.79
CA SER A 197 -43.06 6.86 -0.68
C SER A 197 -42.59 8.11 0.06
N THR A 198 -41.59 7.94 0.93
CA THR A 198 -41.06 9.00 1.79
C THR A 198 -39.55 9.08 1.72
N THR A 199 -39.02 10.28 1.93
CA THR A 199 -37.60 10.53 2.15
C THR A 199 -37.42 11.11 3.56
N THR A 200 -36.57 10.46 4.34
CA THR A 200 -36.23 10.88 5.71
C THR A 200 -34.79 11.39 5.73
N TYR A 201 -34.60 12.56 6.31
CA TYR A 201 -33.29 13.13 6.65
C TYR A 201 -33.17 13.16 8.17
N ALA A 202 -32.19 12.46 8.73
CA ALA A 202 -31.92 12.45 10.15
C ALA A 202 -30.46 12.82 10.42
N THR A 203 -30.20 13.68 11.40
CA THR A 203 -28.84 13.99 11.86
C THR A 203 -28.72 13.65 13.34
N TYR A 204 -27.74 12.82 13.65
CA TYR A 204 -27.43 12.36 15.01
C TYR A 204 -26.20 13.10 15.49
N PHE A 205 -26.30 13.70 16.67
CA PHE A 205 -25.23 14.50 17.27
C PHE A 205 -24.53 13.71 18.38
N PRO A 206 -23.22 13.95 18.63
CA PRO A 206 -22.48 13.27 19.71
C PRO A 206 -23.09 13.42 21.10
N ASN A 207 -23.86 14.49 21.34
CA ASN A 207 -24.57 14.72 22.60
C ASN A 207 -25.84 13.85 22.77
N GLY A 208 -26.14 12.97 21.81
CA GLY A 208 -27.30 12.08 21.81
C GLY A 208 -28.59 12.68 21.23
N THR A 209 -28.58 13.96 20.81
CA THR A 209 -29.74 14.58 20.16
C THR A 209 -29.87 14.14 18.70
N VAL A 210 -31.10 14.14 18.19
CA VAL A 210 -31.41 13.80 16.80
C VAL A 210 -32.34 14.87 16.21
N THR A 211 -32.02 15.36 15.01
CA THR A 211 -32.94 16.17 14.20
C THR A 211 -33.49 15.34 13.07
N LEU A 212 -34.75 15.56 12.70
CA LEU A 212 -35.47 14.71 11.75
C LEU A 212 -36.39 15.54 10.86
N GLU A 213 -36.26 15.36 9.55
CA GLU A 213 -37.13 15.93 8.53
C GLU A 213 -37.65 14.81 7.62
N VAL A 214 -38.96 14.78 7.38
CA VAL A 214 -39.61 13.76 6.56
C VAL A 214 -40.39 14.44 5.45
N TYR A 215 -40.18 13.97 4.22
CA TYR A 215 -40.84 14.48 3.03
C TYR A 215 -41.57 13.36 2.30
N ASP A 216 -42.73 13.69 1.71
CA ASP A 216 -43.35 12.81 0.73
C ASP A 216 -42.57 12.80 -0.60
N ARG A 217 -42.99 11.97 -1.56
CA ARG A 217 -42.38 11.90 -2.89
C ARG A 217 -42.38 13.20 -3.70
N TYR A 218 -43.20 14.17 -3.32
CA TYR A 218 -43.35 15.46 -3.99
C TYR A 218 -42.54 16.56 -3.31
N GLY A 219 -41.81 16.24 -2.24
CA GLY A 219 -41.05 17.21 -1.46
C GLY A 219 -41.90 17.99 -0.45
N THR A 220 -43.10 17.53 -0.14
CA THR A 220 -43.95 18.14 0.89
C THR A 220 -43.53 17.64 2.27
N PRO A 221 -43.23 18.54 3.23
CA PRO A 221 -42.94 18.13 4.61
C PRO A 221 -44.11 17.39 5.26
N ILE A 222 -43.83 16.24 5.88
CA ILE A 222 -44.80 15.44 6.64
C ILE A 222 -44.67 15.81 8.12
N GLN A 223 -45.79 16.20 8.74
CA GLN A 223 -45.86 16.35 10.19
C GLN A 223 -45.98 14.98 10.86
N TYR A 224 -45.21 14.75 11.91
CA TYR A 224 -45.20 13.50 12.66
C TYR A 224 -45.26 13.82 14.17
N GLU A 225 -45.96 12.98 14.93
CA GLU A 225 -46.13 13.18 16.37
C GLU A 225 -45.16 12.34 17.23
N ASN A 226 -44.49 11.34 16.63
CA ASN A 226 -43.63 10.37 17.33
C ASN A 226 -42.36 10.05 16.54
N ASP A 227 -41.39 9.43 17.23
CA ASP A 227 -40.10 8.96 16.68
C ASP A 227 -40.20 7.77 15.69
N THR A 228 -41.39 7.49 15.15
CA THR A 228 -41.65 6.34 14.26
C THR A 228 -40.88 6.39 12.94
N TYR A 229 -40.36 7.55 12.57
CA TYR A 229 -39.57 7.76 11.36
C TYR A 229 -38.06 7.77 11.60
N ILE A 230 -37.59 7.66 12.85
CA ILE A 230 -36.16 7.53 13.14
C ILE A 230 -35.68 6.19 12.56
N PRO A 231 -34.78 6.20 11.55
CA PRO A 231 -34.47 5.00 10.81
C PRO A 231 -33.56 4.03 11.56
N TYR A 232 -32.77 4.54 12.52
CA TYR A 232 -31.76 3.80 13.27
C TYR A 232 -31.59 4.41 14.67
N SER A 233 -31.21 3.60 15.64
CA SER A 233 -30.62 4.08 16.89
C SER A 233 -29.16 4.52 16.67
N PHE A 234 -28.63 5.32 17.60
CA PHE A 234 -27.22 5.73 17.54
C PHE A 234 -26.26 4.53 17.60
N GLN A 235 -26.56 3.54 18.45
CA GLN A 235 -25.76 2.32 18.56
C GLN A 235 -25.78 1.51 17.25
N GLU A 236 -26.95 1.38 16.59
CA GLU A 236 -27.03 0.70 15.29
C GLU A 236 -26.17 1.42 14.23
N LEU A 237 -26.13 2.75 14.24
CA LEU A 237 -25.26 3.51 13.34
C LEU A 237 -23.77 3.29 13.67
N GLN A 238 -23.41 3.29 14.94
CA GLN A 238 -22.04 2.97 15.35
C GLN A 238 -21.66 1.54 14.93
N ASP A 239 -22.58 0.59 15.01
CA ASP A 239 -22.40 -0.80 14.58
C ASP A 239 -22.34 -0.94 13.05
N LEU A 240 -22.95 -0.01 12.30
CA LEU A 240 -22.87 0.06 10.84
C LEU A 240 -21.62 0.77 10.29
N TYR A 241 -20.85 1.50 11.12
CA TYR A 241 -19.64 2.19 10.64
C TYR A 241 -18.65 1.18 10.02
N PRO A 242 -18.22 1.34 8.76
CA PRO A 242 -17.49 0.28 8.06
C PRO A 242 -16.06 0.08 8.59
N PHE A 243 -15.37 1.14 9.00
CA PHE A 243 -13.97 1.08 9.42
C PHE A 243 -13.84 0.90 10.93
N LYS A 244 -14.03 -0.31 11.44
CA LYS A 244 -14.02 -0.55 12.89
C LYS A 244 -12.67 -0.35 13.57
N ASN A 245 -11.59 -0.61 12.85
CA ASN A 245 -10.22 -0.56 13.33
C ASN A 245 -9.26 -0.63 12.13
N TYR A 246 -7.96 -0.53 12.43
CA TYR A 246 -6.90 -0.54 11.43
C TYR A 246 -6.84 -1.83 10.58
N ASN A 247 -7.19 -2.99 11.16
CA ASN A 247 -7.23 -4.24 10.39
C ASN A 247 -8.30 -4.17 9.30
N VAL A 248 -9.49 -3.68 9.65
CA VAL A 248 -10.59 -3.56 8.68
C VAL A 248 -10.26 -2.53 7.59
N ALA A 249 -9.62 -1.40 7.93
CA ALA A 249 -9.17 -0.43 6.92
C ALA A 249 -8.12 -1.01 5.98
N SER A 250 -7.12 -1.72 6.53
CA SER A 250 -6.11 -2.42 5.74
C SER A 250 -6.73 -3.47 4.83
N ASP A 251 -7.65 -4.30 5.33
CA ASP A 251 -8.37 -5.30 4.54
C ASP A 251 -9.17 -4.65 3.39
N PHE A 252 -9.85 -3.53 3.64
CA PHE A 252 -10.57 -2.81 2.59
C PHE A 252 -9.62 -2.31 1.49
N PHE A 253 -8.50 -1.71 1.90
CA PHE A 253 -7.47 -1.22 0.99
C PHE A 253 -6.92 -2.35 0.13
N ILE A 254 -6.38 -3.41 0.76
CA ILE A 254 -5.72 -4.53 0.09
C ILE A 254 -6.71 -5.24 -0.85
N ASN A 255 -7.87 -5.65 -0.33
CA ASN A 255 -8.81 -6.45 -1.12
C ASN A 255 -9.35 -5.67 -2.32
N THR A 256 -9.56 -4.36 -2.18
CA THR A 256 -10.08 -3.55 -3.28
C THR A 256 -9.05 -3.39 -4.38
N HIS A 257 -7.80 -3.12 -4.04
CA HIS A 257 -6.73 -3.02 -5.02
C HIS A 257 -6.43 -4.38 -5.66
N GLN A 258 -6.39 -5.49 -4.89
CA GLN A 258 -6.26 -6.84 -5.45
C GLN A 258 -7.38 -7.17 -6.44
N ASN A 259 -8.63 -6.87 -6.10
CA ASN A 259 -9.76 -7.11 -7.00
C ASN A 259 -9.67 -6.24 -8.26
N ASN A 260 -9.28 -4.97 -8.12
CA ASN A 260 -9.07 -4.09 -9.26
C ASN A 260 -7.96 -4.65 -10.14
N LEU A 261 -6.74 -4.84 -9.64
CA LEU A 261 -5.62 -5.38 -10.40
C LEU A 261 -5.96 -6.73 -11.06
N GLY A 262 -6.58 -7.66 -10.33
CA GLY A 262 -7.02 -8.95 -10.88
C GLY A 262 -8.03 -8.81 -12.02
N SER A 263 -8.94 -7.84 -11.93
CA SER A 263 -9.91 -7.56 -13.00
C SER A 263 -9.29 -6.89 -14.23
N LEU A 264 -8.27 -6.05 -14.04
CA LEU A 264 -7.63 -5.30 -15.12
C LEU A 264 -6.65 -6.17 -15.91
N ILE A 265 -6.00 -7.12 -15.24
CA ILE A 265 -4.86 -7.85 -15.81
C ILE A 265 -5.24 -9.28 -16.14
N GLY A 266 -6.30 -9.82 -15.53
CA GLY A 266 -6.96 -11.05 -15.96
C GLY A 266 -5.99 -12.21 -16.24
N ASN A 267 -5.83 -12.55 -17.51
CA ASN A 267 -4.99 -13.65 -18.00
C ASN A 267 -3.49 -13.32 -18.12
N TYR A 268 -3.09 -12.07 -17.90
CA TYR A 268 -1.70 -11.59 -18.01
C TYR A 268 -0.97 -11.60 -16.66
N SER A 269 -1.09 -12.71 -15.91
CA SER A 269 -0.47 -12.85 -14.59
C SER A 269 1.05 -12.69 -14.58
N ASP A 270 1.68 -12.81 -15.75
CA ASP A 270 3.14 -12.75 -15.92
C ASP A 270 3.64 -11.32 -16.22
N VAL A 271 2.73 -10.34 -16.36
CA VAL A 271 3.10 -8.94 -16.57
C VAL A 271 3.47 -8.30 -15.23
N CYS A 272 4.66 -7.71 -15.17
CA CYS A 272 5.14 -7.00 -13.99
C CYS A 272 4.34 -5.71 -13.77
N LEU A 273 3.87 -5.52 -12.54
CA LEU A 273 2.99 -4.41 -12.15
C LEU A 273 3.74 -3.33 -11.40
N PHE A 274 3.67 -2.12 -11.96
CA PHE A 274 4.27 -0.93 -11.39
C PHE A 274 3.19 -0.02 -10.80
N THR A 275 3.56 0.68 -9.74
CA THR A 275 2.92 1.92 -9.32
C THR A 275 3.99 2.88 -8.80
N SER A 276 3.62 4.12 -8.52
CA SER A 276 4.41 4.99 -7.66
C SER A 276 3.58 5.47 -6.50
N ASP A 277 4.24 5.71 -5.38
CA ASP A 277 3.57 6.22 -4.18
C ASP A 277 4.53 7.04 -3.31
N TYR A 278 3.98 7.77 -2.35
CA TYR A 278 4.72 8.53 -1.34
C TYR A 278 4.43 8.04 0.09
N ALA A 279 3.57 7.03 0.27
CA ALA A 279 3.31 6.42 1.56
C ALA A 279 2.74 4.99 1.42
N LEU A 280 2.66 4.27 2.54
CA LEU A 280 1.94 2.98 2.64
C LEU A 280 2.43 1.85 1.70
N TYR A 281 3.69 1.92 1.23
CA TYR A 281 4.30 0.95 0.31
C TYR A 281 4.11 -0.52 0.69
N TRP A 282 4.14 -0.83 1.99
CA TRP A 282 3.89 -2.18 2.49
C TRP A 282 2.57 -2.75 1.98
N PHE A 283 1.51 -1.94 2.01
CA PHE A 283 0.16 -2.33 1.65
C PHE A 283 -0.07 -2.34 0.13
N ASP A 284 0.69 -1.56 -0.62
CA ASP A 284 0.70 -1.62 -2.08
C ASP A 284 1.27 -2.96 -2.55
N TYR A 285 2.39 -3.43 -1.96
CA TYR A 285 2.90 -4.78 -2.26
C TYR A 285 1.91 -5.87 -1.86
N LEU A 286 1.26 -5.77 -0.68
CA LEU A 286 0.18 -6.68 -0.31
C LEU A 286 -1.00 -6.64 -1.28
N SER A 287 -1.24 -5.50 -1.91
CA SER A 287 -2.28 -5.33 -2.92
C SER A 287 -1.98 -6.00 -4.25
N GLY A 288 -0.73 -6.41 -4.49
CA GLY A 288 -0.33 -7.21 -5.65
C GLY A 288 0.65 -6.54 -6.60
N TYR A 289 1.17 -5.36 -6.28
CA TYR A 289 2.21 -4.73 -7.11
C TYR A 289 3.54 -5.49 -7.04
N ASP A 290 4.30 -5.47 -8.13
CA ASP A 290 5.63 -6.10 -8.23
C ASP A 290 6.75 -5.11 -7.98
N VAL A 291 6.54 -3.87 -8.44
CA VAL A 291 7.47 -2.76 -8.30
C VAL A 291 6.72 -1.53 -7.82
N ILE A 292 7.26 -0.91 -6.78
CA ILE A 292 6.84 0.42 -6.34
C ILE A 292 7.98 1.39 -6.62
N LEU A 293 7.67 2.47 -7.33
CA LEU A 293 8.55 3.62 -7.49
C LEU A 293 8.27 4.59 -6.33
N ALA A 294 9.15 4.62 -5.33
CA ALA A 294 9.06 5.57 -4.24
C ALA A 294 9.24 6.99 -4.78
N GLN A 295 8.29 7.87 -4.47
CA GLN A 295 8.31 9.24 -4.92
C GLN A 295 9.26 10.09 -4.08
N PHE A 296 10.33 10.59 -4.68
CA PHE A 296 11.23 11.54 -4.04
C PHE A 296 10.81 12.95 -4.41
N GLY A 297 10.10 13.63 -3.50
CA GLY A 297 9.51 14.95 -3.74
C GLY A 297 9.26 15.73 -2.45
N TRP A 298 8.66 16.92 -2.58
CA TRP A 298 8.08 17.73 -1.49
C TRP A 298 8.98 17.97 -0.26
N ASN A 299 10.31 17.99 -0.45
CA ASN A 299 11.31 18.07 0.63
C ASN A 299 11.16 16.98 1.71
N HIS A 300 10.62 15.82 1.34
CA HIS A 300 10.60 14.67 2.23
C HIS A 300 12.02 14.19 2.55
N THR A 301 12.17 13.55 3.71
CA THR A 301 13.42 12.93 4.14
C THR A 301 13.62 11.64 3.33
N ILE A 302 14.56 11.67 2.38
CA ILE A 302 14.82 10.53 1.47
C ILE A 302 15.16 9.25 2.25
N GLU A 303 15.87 9.36 3.37
CA GLU A 303 16.19 8.23 4.24
C GLU A 303 14.93 7.52 4.75
N GLN A 304 13.87 8.28 5.08
CA GLN A 304 12.57 7.71 5.45
C GLN A 304 11.94 7.00 4.27
N ASP A 305 11.84 7.67 3.11
CA ASP A 305 11.13 7.14 1.94
C ASP A 305 11.81 5.84 1.46
N ILE A 306 13.15 5.82 1.45
CA ILE A 306 13.94 4.62 1.16
C ILE A 306 13.72 3.56 2.23
N GLY A 307 13.79 3.90 3.53
CA GLY A 307 13.60 2.93 4.60
C GLY A 307 12.24 2.22 4.51
N LEU A 308 11.17 2.98 4.23
CA LEU A 308 9.82 2.43 4.03
C LEU A 308 9.73 1.57 2.77
N ALA A 309 10.23 2.05 1.63
CA ALA A 309 10.10 1.36 0.34
C ALA A 309 10.99 0.11 0.27
N ARG A 310 12.28 0.25 0.57
CA ARG A 310 13.28 -0.84 0.57
C ARG A 310 12.93 -1.90 1.60
N GLY A 311 12.56 -1.51 2.83
CA GLY A 311 12.16 -2.44 3.88
C GLY A 311 10.94 -3.28 3.47
N SER A 312 9.92 -2.63 2.89
CA SER A 312 8.74 -3.31 2.37
C SER A 312 9.07 -4.27 1.22
N ALA A 313 9.89 -3.82 0.26
CA ALA A 313 10.30 -4.63 -0.89
C ALA A 313 11.12 -5.86 -0.47
N ASN A 314 12.13 -5.66 0.38
CA ASN A 314 13.04 -6.73 0.81
C ASN A 314 12.31 -7.84 1.57
N LEU A 315 11.45 -7.49 2.54
CA LEU A 315 10.72 -8.50 3.31
C LEU A 315 9.68 -9.25 2.48
N GLN A 316 9.09 -8.59 1.48
CA GLN A 316 8.11 -9.20 0.59
C GLN A 316 8.73 -9.84 -0.68
N ASN A 317 10.07 -9.84 -0.78
CA ASN A 317 10.82 -10.34 -1.94
C ASN A 317 10.35 -9.71 -3.27
N LYS A 318 10.25 -8.38 -3.26
CA LYS A 318 9.82 -7.54 -4.39
C LYS A 318 10.93 -6.56 -4.78
N ASN A 319 10.74 -5.92 -5.92
CA ASN A 319 11.65 -4.88 -6.41
C ASN A 319 11.08 -3.51 -6.09
N TRP A 320 11.95 -2.50 -5.96
CA TRP A 320 11.54 -1.10 -5.81
C TRP A 320 12.38 -0.19 -6.69
N GLY A 321 11.92 1.04 -6.87
CA GLY A 321 12.62 2.08 -7.60
C GLY A 321 12.39 3.46 -7.01
N ALA A 322 13.06 4.46 -7.54
CA ALA A 322 12.76 5.86 -7.26
C ALA A 322 12.12 6.52 -8.48
N ILE A 323 11.09 7.33 -8.25
CA ILE A 323 10.60 8.32 -9.20
C ILE A 323 10.76 9.71 -8.58
N ILE A 324 11.66 10.50 -9.13
CA ILE A 324 11.98 11.84 -8.64
C ILE A 324 10.91 12.79 -9.18
N THR A 325 10.16 13.41 -8.28
CA THR A 325 8.98 14.21 -8.59
C THR A 325 9.09 15.63 -8.02
N TRP A 326 8.00 16.37 -8.05
CA TRP A 326 7.93 17.78 -7.70
C TRP A 326 8.53 18.09 -6.34
N LYS A 327 9.44 19.06 -6.32
CA LYS A 327 9.85 19.79 -5.12
C LYS A 327 8.98 21.03 -4.90
N TYR A 328 8.55 21.66 -5.98
CA TYR A 328 7.77 22.90 -5.99
C TYR A 328 6.44 22.70 -6.72
N ASN A 329 5.43 23.44 -6.32
CA ASN A 329 4.11 23.48 -6.98
C ASN A 329 4.01 24.54 -8.09
N HIS A 330 5.16 25.07 -8.53
CA HIS A 330 5.31 26.05 -9.58
C HIS A 330 6.69 25.84 -10.26
N PRO A 331 6.91 26.36 -11.48
CA PRO A 331 8.20 26.29 -12.14
C PRO A 331 9.33 26.78 -11.21
N PRO A 332 10.45 26.06 -11.08
CA PRO A 332 10.93 25.00 -11.98
C PRO A 332 10.38 23.58 -11.72
N TYR A 333 9.43 23.41 -10.78
CA TYR A 333 8.83 22.13 -10.34
C TYR A 333 9.79 21.13 -9.69
N LEU A 334 10.86 20.76 -10.38
CA LEU A 334 11.88 19.83 -9.90
C LEU A 334 12.96 20.56 -9.09
N ASP A 335 13.78 19.80 -8.36
CA ASP A 335 14.99 20.31 -7.72
C ASP A 335 16.10 20.59 -8.75
N SER A 336 17.23 21.16 -8.32
CA SER A 336 18.37 21.38 -9.22
C SER A 336 18.94 20.08 -9.77
N GLY A 337 19.66 20.16 -10.89
CA GLY A 337 20.31 18.99 -11.51
C GLY A 337 21.24 18.24 -10.54
N GLU A 338 21.97 18.96 -9.69
CA GLU A 338 22.85 18.34 -8.68
C GLU A 338 22.05 17.53 -7.64
N LYS A 339 20.90 18.03 -7.20
CA LYS A 339 20.05 17.31 -6.24
C LYS A 339 19.41 16.08 -6.86
N ILE A 340 18.98 16.17 -8.11
CA ILE A 340 18.48 15.02 -8.87
C ILE A 340 19.58 13.96 -9.05
N TYR A 341 20.81 14.37 -9.38
CA TYR A 341 21.96 13.45 -9.48
C TYR A 341 22.17 12.68 -8.16
N GLU A 342 22.21 13.39 -7.02
CA GLU A 342 22.40 12.76 -5.71
C GLU A 342 21.22 11.85 -5.32
N GLN A 343 19.98 12.23 -5.67
CA GLN A 343 18.79 11.39 -5.47
C GLN A 343 18.88 10.07 -6.26
N MET A 344 19.25 10.12 -7.54
CA MET A 344 19.43 8.91 -8.37
C MET A 344 20.56 8.03 -7.85
N ARG A 345 21.69 8.63 -7.47
CA ARG A 345 22.81 7.93 -6.85
C ARG A 345 22.41 7.25 -5.55
N THR A 346 21.71 7.95 -4.68
CA THR A 346 21.25 7.41 -3.39
C THR A 346 20.32 6.22 -3.61
N ALA A 347 19.38 6.30 -4.56
CA ALA A 347 18.52 5.17 -4.93
C ALA A 347 19.34 3.96 -5.41
N TYR A 348 20.32 4.19 -6.29
CA TYR A 348 21.20 3.13 -6.80
C TYR A 348 22.01 2.45 -5.69
N GLU A 349 22.71 3.23 -4.86
CA GLU A 349 23.55 2.73 -3.77
C GLU A 349 22.73 1.99 -2.69
N THR A 350 21.44 2.32 -2.54
CA THR A 350 20.51 1.65 -1.60
C THR A 350 19.74 0.47 -2.22
N GLY A 351 20.05 0.10 -3.46
CA GLY A 351 19.54 -1.13 -4.08
C GLY A 351 18.23 -0.98 -4.85
N ALA A 352 17.80 0.25 -5.17
CA ALA A 352 16.72 0.45 -6.13
C ALA A 352 17.07 -0.22 -7.46
N LYS A 353 16.07 -0.74 -8.17
CA LYS A 353 16.21 -1.31 -9.53
C LYS A 353 15.92 -0.28 -10.62
N TYR A 354 15.24 0.81 -10.27
CA TYR A 354 14.82 1.86 -11.18
C TYR A 354 15.14 3.24 -10.59
N ALA A 355 15.57 4.18 -11.43
CA ALA A 355 15.61 5.61 -11.12
C ALA A 355 15.04 6.40 -12.30
N VAL A 356 13.95 7.13 -12.06
CA VAL A 356 13.19 7.80 -13.11
C VAL A 356 12.90 9.25 -12.71
N ILE A 357 12.98 10.19 -13.65
CA ILE A 357 12.51 11.56 -13.42
C ILE A 357 11.09 11.72 -13.96
N PHE A 358 10.18 12.16 -13.10
CA PHE A 358 8.79 12.46 -13.46
C PHE A 358 8.71 13.76 -14.25
N ASN A 359 8.05 13.71 -15.40
CA ASN A 359 7.97 14.82 -16.35
C ASN A 359 6.52 15.24 -16.64
N TYR A 360 5.85 15.79 -15.64
CA TYR A 360 4.49 16.31 -15.77
C TYR A 360 4.31 17.58 -14.96
N ALA A 361 3.60 18.56 -15.53
CA ALA A 361 2.87 19.59 -14.80
C ALA A 361 1.66 19.99 -15.64
N GLU A 362 0.61 20.53 -15.02
CA GLU A 362 -0.61 20.91 -15.74
C GLU A 362 -0.35 21.96 -16.83
N ASP A 363 0.61 22.85 -16.60
CA ASP A 363 1.01 23.93 -17.50
C ASP A 363 2.28 23.62 -18.31
N MET A 364 2.77 22.37 -18.31
CA MET A 364 3.96 21.99 -19.07
C MET A 364 3.75 22.23 -20.57
N THR A 365 4.82 22.63 -21.28
CA THR A 365 4.75 22.87 -22.73
C THR A 365 5.99 22.35 -23.44
N GLY A 366 5.81 21.99 -24.70
CA GLY A 366 6.90 21.53 -25.57
C GLY A 366 7.40 20.13 -25.24
N PRO A 367 8.42 19.66 -25.97
CA PRO A 367 8.79 18.25 -25.99
C PRO A 367 9.41 17.71 -24.71
N TYR A 368 9.88 18.59 -23.83
CA TYR A 368 10.62 18.22 -22.63
C TYR A 368 9.81 18.46 -21.34
N GLY A 369 8.57 18.94 -21.45
CA GLY A 369 7.68 19.15 -20.32
C GLY A 369 8.30 20.10 -19.27
N ILE A 370 8.57 19.58 -18.08
CA ILE A 370 9.18 20.31 -16.96
C ILE A 370 10.69 20.07 -16.82
N LEU A 371 11.30 19.23 -17.67
CA LEU A 371 12.74 18.97 -17.65
C LEU A 371 13.53 20.16 -18.20
N GLN A 372 14.62 20.50 -17.53
CA GLN A 372 15.56 21.55 -17.90
C GLN A 372 16.91 20.93 -18.29
N GLU A 373 17.79 21.74 -18.91
CA GLU A 373 19.11 21.27 -19.34
C GLU A 373 19.93 20.66 -18.19
N GLU A 374 19.84 21.23 -16.98
CA GLU A 374 20.53 20.70 -15.81
C GLU A 374 20.05 19.29 -15.40
N HIS A 375 18.79 18.94 -15.66
CA HIS A 375 18.27 17.60 -15.37
C HIS A 375 18.78 16.56 -16.38
N PHE A 376 18.93 16.96 -17.65
CA PHE A 376 19.55 16.12 -18.67
C PHE A 376 21.03 15.87 -18.40
N LEU A 377 21.76 16.92 -17.98
CA LEU A 377 23.16 16.78 -17.55
C LEU A 377 23.30 15.88 -16.32
N ALA A 378 22.35 15.94 -15.38
CA ALA A 378 22.32 15.06 -14.21
C ALA A 378 22.13 13.58 -14.60
N LEU A 379 21.20 13.28 -15.52
CA LEU A 379 21.00 11.94 -16.07
C LEU A 379 22.26 11.41 -16.76
N GLU A 380 22.86 12.22 -17.64
CA GLU A 380 24.08 11.84 -18.37
C GLU A 380 25.26 11.60 -17.43
N ARG A 381 25.43 12.48 -16.43
CA ARG A 381 26.45 12.32 -15.40
C ARG A 381 26.25 11.04 -14.60
N PHE A 382 25.03 10.80 -14.13
CA PHE A 382 24.69 9.59 -13.37
C PHE A 382 24.91 8.31 -14.16
N TRP A 383 24.49 8.29 -15.43
CA TRP A 383 24.73 7.15 -16.31
C TRP A 383 26.22 6.82 -16.44
N ASN A 384 27.04 7.83 -16.72
CA ASN A 384 28.47 7.65 -16.98
C ASN A 384 29.29 7.39 -15.70
N GLU A 385 29.00 8.10 -14.61
CA GLU A 385 29.79 8.05 -13.38
C GLU A 385 29.37 6.90 -12.44
N ILE A 386 28.10 6.48 -12.49
CA ILE A 386 27.53 5.49 -11.58
C ILE A 386 27.13 4.20 -12.30
N VAL A 387 26.21 4.27 -13.27
CA VAL A 387 25.61 3.05 -13.87
C VAL A 387 26.61 2.28 -14.73
N GLN A 388 27.41 2.96 -15.54
CA GLN A 388 28.45 2.35 -16.38
C GLN A 388 29.75 2.07 -15.62
N ASN A 389 29.86 2.54 -14.38
CA ASN A 389 31.06 2.43 -13.58
C ASN A 389 31.00 1.23 -12.64
N SER A 390 31.73 0.16 -12.97
CA SER A 390 31.79 -1.06 -12.14
C SER A 390 32.39 -0.88 -10.73
N GLU A 391 33.02 0.26 -10.45
CA GLU A 391 33.54 0.56 -9.11
C GLU A 391 32.44 0.95 -8.12
N VAL A 392 31.34 1.54 -8.60
CA VAL A 392 30.17 1.86 -7.78
C VAL A 392 29.24 0.65 -7.79
N LYS A 393 28.91 0.16 -6.59
CA LYS A 393 28.07 -1.04 -6.44
C LYS A 393 26.66 -0.65 -6.07
N GLN A 394 25.71 -1.07 -6.90
CA GLN A 394 24.28 -1.04 -6.58
C GLN A 394 24.04 -1.81 -5.28
N GLY A 395 23.22 -1.26 -4.38
CA GLY A 395 22.92 -1.90 -3.10
C GLY A 395 24.12 -2.04 -2.17
N SER A 396 25.14 -1.20 -2.32
CA SER A 396 26.27 -1.13 -1.38
C SER A 396 25.87 -0.65 0.01
N ILE A 397 24.73 0.05 0.13
CA ILE A 397 24.10 0.47 1.38
C ILE A 397 22.89 -0.42 1.65
N ILE A 398 23.01 -1.28 2.65
CA ILE A 398 21.97 -2.23 3.05
C ILE A 398 21.30 -1.82 4.37
N GLY A 399 20.09 -2.31 4.62
CA GLY A 399 19.43 -2.16 5.91
C GLY A 399 20.13 -2.97 7.00
N GLU A 400 20.76 -2.30 7.96
CA GLU A 400 21.41 -2.92 9.13
C GLU A 400 20.45 -3.00 10.32
N ALA A 401 19.57 -2.01 10.45
CA ALA A 401 18.55 -1.93 11.49
C ALA A 401 17.15 -1.80 10.88
N ALA A 402 16.14 -2.27 11.62
CA ALA A 402 14.74 -2.09 11.24
C ALA A 402 13.92 -1.44 12.36
N LEU A 403 13.17 -0.40 12.03
CA LEU A 403 12.02 0.07 12.81
C LEU A 403 10.78 -0.74 12.42
N VAL A 404 10.19 -1.45 13.38
CA VAL A 404 9.03 -2.30 13.18
C VAL A 404 7.76 -1.59 13.65
N LEU A 405 6.93 -1.21 12.69
CA LEU A 405 5.62 -0.59 12.90
C LEU A 405 4.58 -1.63 13.31
N PRO A 406 3.56 -1.26 14.11
CA PRO A 406 2.49 -2.17 14.46
C PRO A 406 1.73 -2.66 13.22
N LYS A 407 1.28 -3.91 13.24
CA LYS A 407 0.51 -4.50 12.14
C LYS A 407 -0.66 -3.59 11.73
N ASN A 408 -0.80 -3.36 10.43
CA ASN A 408 -1.90 -2.61 9.81
C ASN A 408 -2.00 -1.12 10.22
N TYR A 409 -0.99 -0.56 10.89
CA TYR A 409 -0.96 0.84 11.30
C TYR A 409 -0.59 1.77 10.13
N GLY A 410 -1.51 1.96 9.19
CA GLY A 410 -1.32 2.74 7.96
C GLY A 410 -1.25 4.24 8.20
N TRP A 411 -0.27 4.70 8.98
CA TRP A 411 0.00 6.10 9.26
C TRP A 411 0.90 6.69 8.17
N GLY A 412 0.57 7.90 7.69
CA GLY A 412 1.28 8.50 6.57
C GLY A 412 2.73 8.89 6.85
N MET A 413 3.10 9.15 8.12
CA MET A 413 4.46 9.50 8.55
C MET A 413 5.08 10.74 7.88
N ARG A 414 4.29 11.61 7.24
CA ARG A 414 4.79 12.85 6.60
C ARG A 414 4.95 13.99 7.61
N SER A 415 4.13 13.97 8.66
CA SER A 415 4.19 14.87 9.80
C SER A 415 3.75 14.15 11.08
N LEU A 416 3.99 14.76 12.23
CA LEU A 416 3.57 14.23 13.53
C LEU A 416 2.04 14.06 13.61
N ASP A 417 1.30 15.00 13.01
CA ASP A 417 -0.17 15.05 13.03
C ASP A 417 -0.80 14.35 11.80
N ASP A 418 -0.01 13.59 11.04
CA ASP A 418 -0.51 12.92 9.84
C ASP A 418 -1.57 11.86 10.20
N THR A 419 -2.46 11.59 9.26
CA THR A 419 -3.62 10.71 9.49
C THR A 419 -3.25 9.24 9.42
N ILE A 420 -4.03 8.42 10.11
CA ILE A 420 -3.98 6.96 10.00
C ILE A 420 -5.08 6.55 9.02
N TRP A 421 -4.69 5.95 7.89
CA TRP A 421 -5.56 5.53 6.79
C TRP A 421 -6.43 6.68 6.22
N GLY A 422 -6.10 7.95 6.48
CA GLY A 422 -6.97 9.08 6.13
C GLY A 422 -8.31 9.08 6.87
N LEU A 423 -8.46 8.27 7.93
CA LEU A 423 -9.71 8.00 8.64
C LEU A 423 -9.67 8.44 10.10
N TRP A 424 -8.49 8.36 10.73
CA TRP A 424 -8.28 8.72 12.13
C TRP A 424 -7.17 9.76 12.23
N ASP A 425 -7.33 10.67 13.18
CA ASP A 425 -6.25 11.55 13.62
C ASP A 425 -5.07 10.73 14.17
N ALA A 426 -3.89 11.34 14.21
CA ALA A 426 -2.73 10.77 14.88
C ALA A 426 -3.06 10.38 16.33
N ASP A 427 -2.74 9.14 16.70
CA ASP A 427 -2.89 8.64 18.07
C ASP A 427 -1.57 8.79 18.86
N GLU A 428 -1.56 8.33 20.11
CA GLU A 428 -0.37 8.35 20.96
C GLU A 428 0.82 7.54 20.41
N LYS A 429 0.58 6.56 19.53
CA LYS A 429 1.66 5.80 18.87
C LYS A 429 2.32 6.61 17.78
N ALA A 430 1.60 7.50 17.10
CA ALA A 430 2.17 8.39 16.10
C ALA A 430 3.36 9.18 16.67
N GLU A 431 3.20 9.78 17.85
CA GLU A 431 4.28 10.53 18.52
C GLU A 431 5.45 9.62 18.92
N GLN A 432 5.17 8.43 19.46
CA GLN A 432 6.21 7.48 19.83
C GLN A 432 7.00 7.00 18.60
N ILE A 433 6.30 6.65 17.52
CA ILE A 433 6.91 6.24 16.25
C ILE A 433 7.71 7.40 15.68
N TRP A 434 7.18 8.62 15.67
CA TRP A 434 7.86 9.80 15.16
C TRP A 434 9.22 9.98 15.84
N ASN A 435 9.23 10.04 17.18
CA ASN A 435 10.43 10.26 17.97
C ASN A 435 11.45 9.13 17.80
N LEU A 436 11.00 7.86 17.85
CA LEU A 436 11.87 6.71 17.64
C LEU A 436 12.47 6.71 16.24
N ARG A 437 11.64 6.94 15.21
CA ARG A 437 12.07 7.04 13.82
C ARG A 437 13.10 8.14 13.61
N THR A 438 12.86 9.34 14.15
CA THR A 438 13.82 10.45 14.03
C THR A 438 15.18 10.07 14.62
N ASN A 439 15.20 9.51 15.83
CA ASN A 439 16.45 9.07 16.46
C ASN A 439 17.17 7.98 15.64
N LEU A 440 16.41 7.00 15.11
CA LEU A 440 16.98 5.93 14.30
C LEU A 440 17.48 6.41 12.94
N ILE A 441 16.84 7.40 12.31
CA ILE A 441 17.37 8.04 11.10
C ILE A 441 18.65 8.81 11.42
N GLU A 442 18.73 9.50 12.56
CA GLU A 442 19.97 10.16 12.98
C GLU A 442 21.11 9.16 13.24
N GLU A 443 20.80 7.98 13.79
CA GLU A 443 21.78 6.94 14.11
C GLU A 443 22.22 6.11 12.88
N TYR A 444 21.27 5.69 12.05
CA TYR A 444 21.50 4.73 10.96
C TYR A 444 21.40 5.34 9.56
N GLY A 445 20.77 6.49 9.38
CA GLY A 445 20.56 7.11 8.07
C GLY A 445 19.96 6.14 7.05
N LEU A 446 20.65 5.97 5.92
CA LEU A 446 20.26 5.06 4.83
C LEU A 446 20.40 3.56 5.17
N ASN A 447 20.98 3.21 6.32
CA ASN A 447 21.06 1.84 6.81
C ASN A 447 19.84 1.43 7.66
N LEU A 448 18.83 2.30 7.81
CA LEU A 448 17.56 1.98 8.45
C LEU A 448 16.53 1.49 7.42
N ASP A 449 15.88 0.37 7.70
CA ASP A 449 14.62 -0.01 7.07
C ASP A 449 13.44 0.28 8.02
N ILE A 450 12.27 0.55 7.45
CA ILE A 450 11.02 0.72 8.19
C ILE A 450 10.04 -0.30 7.63
N VAL A 451 9.57 -1.20 8.50
CA VAL A 451 8.79 -2.38 8.12
C VAL A 451 7.57 -2.53 9.03
N TYR A 452 6.64 -3.42 8.67
CA TYR A 452 5.48 -3.72 9.51
C TYR A 452 5.64 -5.07 10.20
N GLU A 453 5.10 -5.16 11.42
CA GLU A 453 4.88 -6.44 12.07
C GLU A 453 3.85 -7.25 11.25
N ASP A 454 4.32 -8.26 10.53
CA ASP A 454 3.44 -9.19 9.83
C ASP A 454 3.99 -10.62 9.92
N PRO A 455 3.26 -11.57 10.55
CA PRO A 455 3.69 -12.97 10.62
C PRO A 455 3.92 -13.64 9.27
N ALA A 456 3.36 -13.12 8.18
CA ALA A 456 3.62 -13.61 6.83
C ALA A 456 5.04 -13.26 6.32
N PHE A 457 5.66 -12.23 6.89
CA PHE A 457 6.96 -11.69 6.48
C PHE A 457 7.89 -11.56 7.71
N PRO A 458 8.40 -12.69 8.24
CA PRO A 458 9.16 -12.70 9.48
C PRO A 458 10.48 -11.92 9.36
N ILE A 459 10.78 -11.15 10.41
CA ILE A 459 11.92 -10.22 10.49
C ILE A 459 13.16 -10.92 11.09
N ASP A 460 12.96 -12.03 11.81
CA ASP A 460 14.02 -12.74 12.54
C ASP A 460 15.22 -13.09 11.63
N GLY A 461 16.39 -12.57 11.99
CA GLY A 461 17.65 -12.81 11.28
C GLY A 461 17.81 -12.04 9.97
N LYS A 462 16.93 -11.08 9.66
CA LYS A 462 17.05 -10.21 8.48
C LYS A 462 17.84 -8.92 8.73
N TYR A 463 17.88 -8.47 9.98
CA TYR A 463 18.55 -7.25 10.41
C TYR A 463 19.42 -7.52 11.63
N ASP A 464 20.48 -6.76 11.80
CA ASP A 464 21.36 -6.85 12.96
C ASP A 464 20.66 -6.33 14.22
N GLN A 465 19.85 -5.27 14.07
CA GLN A 465 19.05 -4.68 15.16
C GLN A 465 17.60 -4.49 14.73
N THR A 466 16.65 -4.72 15.66
CA THR A 466 15.23 -4.47 15.44
C THR A 466 14.68 -3.63 16.58
N TYR A 467 13.91 -2.59 16.24
CA TYR A 467 13.32 -1.64 17.17
C TYR A 467 11.81 -1.70 17.04
N TYR A 468 11.15 -2.10 18.11
CA TYR A 468 9.69 -2.13 18.18
C TYR A 468 9.18 -0.88 18.88
N VAL A 469 8.08 -0.34 18.38
CA VAL A 469 7.33 0.70 19.08
C VAL A 469 6.88 0.12 20.43
N PRO A 470 7.13 0.81 21.56
CA PRO A 470 6.68 0.34 22.86
C PRO A 470 5.16 0.36 22.89
N ILE A 471 4.53 -0.79 22.63
CA ILE A 471 3.10 -0.92 22.87
C ILE A 471 2.93 -0.88 24.38
N GLU A 472 2.27 0.16 24.92
CA GLU A 472 1.72 0.09 26.26
C GLU A 472 0.84 -1.16 26.30
N ARG A 473 1.37 -2.26 26.85
CA ARG A 473 0.60 -3.47 27.11
C ARG A 473 -0.37 -3.13 28.23
N THR A 474 -1.47 -2.49 27.89
CA THR A 474 -2.68 -2.50 28.70
C THR A 474 -3.24 -3.91 28.63
N GLU A 475 -2.75 -4.79 29.52
CA GLU A 475 -3.33 -6.05 30.06
C GLU A 475 -2.20 -7.04 30.51
N PRO A 476 -2.43 -7.88 31.53
CA PRO A 476 -1.56 -8.00 32.69
C PRO A 476 -0.77 -9.30 32.58
N PHE A 477 0.33 -9.27 31.83
CA PHE A 477 1.20 -10.46 31.77
C PHE A 477 1.72 -10.89 33.16
N LEU A 478 1.73 -9.99 34.15
CA LEU A 478 2.12 -10.32 35.52
C LEU A 478 1.07 -11.09 36.33
N THR A 479 -0.24 -10.96 36.07
CA THR A 479 -1.24 -11.69 36.89
C THR A 479 -1.33 -13.16 36.51
N THR A 480 -1.19 -13.53 35.24
CA THR A 480 -1.27 -14.94 34.82
C THR A 480 -0.10 -15.76 35.36
N TRP A 481 1.11 -15.18 35.43
CA TRP A 481 2.27 -15.84 36.03
C TRP A 481 2.22 -15.85 37.56
N ILE A 482 1.71 -14.79 38.20
CA ILE A 482 1.51 -14.76 39.66
C ILE A 482 0.43 -15.76 40.09
N VAL A 483 -0.66 -15.91 39.33
CA VAL A 483 -1.70 -16.92 39.59
C VAL A 483 -1.16 -18.33 39.33
N ALA A 484 -0.36 -18.55 38.26
CA ALA A 484 0.28 -19.85 38.03
C ALA A 484 1.25 -20.22 39.18
N ILE A 485 2.04 -19.28 39.69
CA ILE A 485 2.94 -19.51 40.84
C ILE A 485 2.14 -19.75 42.13
N LEU A 486 1.06 -18.99 42.37
CA LEU A 486 0.23 -19.16 43.57
C LEU A 486 -0.63 -20.43 43.57
N VAL A 487 -0.94 -21.01 42.40
CA VAL A 487 -1.70 -22.28 42.29
C VAL A 487 -0.78 -23.49 42.25
N ILE A 488 0.39 -23.41 41.62
CA ILE A 488 1.31 -24.55 41.47
C ILE A 488 2.10 -24.82 42.77
N VAL A 489 2.50 -23.78 43.51
CA VAL A 489 3.30 -23.95 44.75
C VAL A 489 2.55 -24.72 45.84
N PRO A 490 1.24 -24.49 46.10
CA PRO A 490 0.47 -25.30 47.05
C PRO A 490 0.27 -26.76 46.60
N LEU A 491 0.10 -27.00 45.29
CA LEU A 491 -0.12 -28.35 44.75
C LEU A 491 1.12 -29.24 44.93
N VAL A 492 2.32 -28.69 44.73
CA VAL A 492 3.58 -29.39 45.02
C VAL A 492 3.75 -29.64 46.51
N GLY A 493 3.35 -28.69 47.36
CA GLY A 493 3.34 -28.86 48.82
C GLY A 493 2.43 -30.00 49.31
N VAL A 494 1.21 -30.09 48.77
CA VAL A 494 0.25 -31.16 49.12
C VAL A 494 0.74 -32.52 48.63
N ALA A 495 1.30 -32.60 47.41
CA ALA A 495 1.88 -33.84 46.89
C ALA A 495 3.04 -34.34 47.77
N PHE A 496 3.88 -33.43 48.27
CA PHE A 496 5.00 -33.78 49.16
C PHE A 496 4.53 -34.30 50.53
N ILE A 497 3.47 -33.72 51.10
CA ILE A 497 2.87 -34.17 52.36
C ILE A 497 2.25 -35.57 52.19
N VAL A 498 1.48 -35.80 51.12
CA VAL A 498 0.87 -37.10 50.81
C VAL A 498 1.95 -38.18 50.61
N TYR A 499 3.04 -37.84 49.90
CA TYR A 499 4.17 -38.75 49.72
C TYR A 499 4.86 -39.12 51.04
N ARG A 500 5.08 -38.13 51.93
CA ARG A 500 5.65 -38.36 53.27
C ARG A 500 4.75 -39.22 54.17
N MET A 501 3.43 -39.04 54.07
CA MET A 501 2.46 -39.85 54.82
C MET A 501 2.42 -41.29 54.31
N LYS A 502 2.59 -41.52 53.00
CA LYS A 502 2.68 -42.85 52.41
C LYS A 502 3.95 -43.58 52.86
N LEU A 503 5.10 -42.90 52.86
CA LEU A 503 6.39 -43.45 53.33
C LEU A 503 6.39 -43.83 54.82
N ARG A 504 5.65 -43.09 55.68
CA ARG A 504 5.51 -43.45 57.10
C ARG A 504 4.64 -44.69 57.35
N LYS A 505 3.74 -45.04 56.43
CA LYS A 505 2.91 -46.25 56.52
C LYS A 505 3.63 -47.53 56.07
N THR A 506 4.71 -47.40 55.30
CA THR A 506 5.54 -48.54 54.85
C THR A 506 6.73 -48.85 55.77
N MET A 507 6.98 -48.03 56.80
CA MET A 507 8.05 -48.23 57.79
C MET A 507 7.54 -48.63 59.19
N LYS A 508 6.33 -49.17 59.26
CA LYS A 508 5.79 -49.94 60.39
C LYS A 508 5.24 -51.24 59.85
#